data_AF-A0A368GA24-F1
#
_entry.id   AF-A0A368GA24-F1
#
_cell.length_a   1.000
_cell.length_b   1.000
_cell.length_c   1.000
_cell.angle_alpha   90.00
_cell.angle_beta   90.00
_cell.angle_gamma   90.00
#
_symmetry.space_group_name_H-M   'P 1'
#
loop_
_entity.id
_entity.type
_entity.pdbx_description
1 polymer ?
#
loop_
_entity_poly.entity_id
_entity_poly.type
_entity_poly.pdbx_seq_one_letter_code
_entity_poly.pdbx_strand_id
1 'polypeptide(L)'
;MTATSAIVLFLSTKTADVIPVDDLPEDVAVGQVRKVPWKGRLYKAKIVFLGSKDECEEKIVRVSRKGKILDENVEMEIIEGSSADRREPSPDDAFGCSSDNIKLDEALTRLNEMRSEMVTKEHEAESRDAHKKIIDLLTEILAINKAILERQTSSERSADELQYNYVSRERVEALRKYRCDNIAQFALDLEKEVYKDKPSELLLRVSERLETASRMEFIKKCIFKYFHVAEQAQAATWRSVMVSLNARARRERGRQQAQTTPTRGGLVGVIQVHNPYAEISDSQEVRF
;
A
#
# COMPACT_ATOMS: atom_id res chain seq x y z
N MET A 1 18.10 -22.87 23.61
CA MET A 1 17.26 -22.52 22.45
C MET A 1 17.63 -21.11 22.04
N THR A 2 18.05 -20.89 20.79
CA THR A 2 18.32 -19.53 20.28
C THR A 2 16.99 -18.88 19.90
N ALA A 3 16.68 -17.72 20.46
CA ALA A 3 15.49 -16.96 20.07
C ALA A 3 15.65 -16.48 18.63
N THR A 4 14.62 -16.68 17.80
CA THR A 4 14.61 -16.22 16.40
C THR A 4 13.78 -14.97 16.20
N SER A 5 12.88 -14.66 17.14
CA SER A 5 11.99 -13.50 17.08
C SER A 5 11.80 -12.87 18.45
N ALA A 6 11.38 -11.60 18.43
CA ALA A 6 11.11 -10.79 19.60
C ALA A 6 9.76 -10.10 19.47
N ILE A 7 9.03 -10.00 20.58
CA ILE A 7 7.88 -9.10 20.69
C ILE A 7 8.37 -7.75 21.19
N VAL A 8 8.09 -6.69 20.43
CA VAL A 8 8.41 -5.32 20.82
C VAL A 8 7.15 -4.49 21.02
N LEU A 9 7.13 -3.63 22.03
CA LEU A 9 6.06 -2.64 22.26
C LEU A 9 6.56 -1.25 21.90
N PHE A 10 5.98 -0.66 20.85
CA PHE A 10 6.27 0.71 20.43
C PHE A 10 5.69 1.71 21.44
N LEU A 11 6.56 2.47 22.10
CA LEU A 11 6.16 3.30 23.24
C LEU A 11 5.29 4.49 22.84
N SER A 12 5.44 5.00 21.62
CA SER A 12 4.69 6.15 21.10
C SER A 12 3.26 5.76 20.70
N THR A 13 3.08 4.65 19.99
CA THR A 13 1.79 4.20 19.47
C THR A 13 1.06 3.24 20.41
N LYS A 14 1.75 2.69 21.42
CA LYS A 14 1.26 1.62 22.31
C LYS A 14 0.82 0.36 21.54
N THR A 15 1.40 0.12 20.37
CA THR A 15 1.19 -1.08 19.56
C THR A 15 2.33 -2.07 19.77
N ALA A 16 2.03 -3.36 19.76
CA ALA A 16 3.04 -4.41 19.77
C ALA A 16 3.19 -5.01 18.37
N ASP A 17 4.39 -5.49 18.03
CA ASP A 17 4.64 -6.26 16.80
C ASP A 17 5.77 -7.29 17.03
N VAL A 18 5.87 -8.26 16.13
CA VAL A 18 6.92 -9.28 16.12
C VAL A 18 8.01 -8.88 15.14
N ILE A 19 9.26 -8.88 15.58
CA ILE A 19 10.44 -8.52 14.78
C ILE A 19 11.48 -9.66 14.90
N PRO A 20 12.19 -10.01 13.81
CA PRO A 20 13.30 -10.97 13.88
C PRO A 20 14.41 -10.45 14.80
N VAL A 21 15.09 -11.36 15.51
CA VAL A 21 16.17 -10.98 16.43
C VAL A 21 17.37 -10.38 15.70
N ASP A 22 17.60 -10.76 14.44
CA ASP A 22 18.67 -10.22 13.58
C ASP A 22 18.54 -8.72 13.31
N ASP A 23 17.33 -8.16 13.43
CA ASP A 23 17.05 -6.73 13.28
C ASP A 23 17.28 -5.94 14.58
N LEU A 24 17.60 -6.62 15.68
CA LEU A 24 17.86 -6.01 16.97
C LEU A 24 19.37 -5.86 17.21
N PRO A 25 19.79 -4.83 17.97
CA PRO A 25 21.20 -4.70 18.37
C PRO A 25 21.64 -5.89 19.22
N GLU A 26 22.93 -6.19 19.21
CA GLU A 26 23.53 -7.20 20.09
C GLU A 26 23.26 -6.87 21.58
N ASP A 27 23.18 -7.91 22.43
CA ASP A 27 22.92 -7.82 23.88
C ASP A 27 21.52 -7.30 24.30
N VAL A 28 20.48 -7.77 23.62
CA VAL A 28 19.10 -7.43 23.96
C VAL A 28 18.55 -8.31 25.10
N ALA A 29 18.07 -7.65 26.15
CA ALA A 29 17.35 -8.29 27.26
C ALA A 29 15.88 -7.85 27.31
N VAL A 30 15.01 -8.77 27.75
CA VAL A 30 13.60 -8.48 28.01
C VAL A 30 13.47 -7.35 29.04
N GLY A 31 12.61 -6.38 28.75
CA GLY A 31 12.37 -5.20 29.57
C GLY A 31 13.16 -3.96 29.13
N GLN A 32 14.22 -4.10 28.32
CA GLN A 32 14.98 -2.96 27.83
C GLN A 32 14.21 -2.13 26.80
N VAL A 33 14.49 -0.83 26.77
CA VAL A 33 13.97 0.10 25.76
C VAL A 33 15.08 0.45 24.78
N ARG A 34 14.88 0.17 23.49
CA ARG A 34 15.87 0.38 22.42
C ARG A 34 15.22 1.04 21.20
N LYS A 35 16.05 1.50 20.26
CA LYS A 35 15.60 1.89 18.92
C LYS A 35 15.62 0.66 18.04
N VAL A 36 14.47 0.27 17.50
CA VAL A 36 14.31 -0.91 16.64
C VAL A 36 13.87 -0.49 15.24
N PRO A 37 14.41 -1.09 14.16
CA PRO A 37 13.95 -0.85 12.81
C PRO A 37 12.58 -1.52 12.59
N TRP A 38 11.63 -0.77 12.06
CA TRP A 38 10.30 -1.27 11.70
C TRP A 38 9.81 -0.57 10.43
N LYS A 39 9.48 -1.34 9.39
CA LYS A 39 9.03 -0.82 8.08
C LYS A 39 9.93 0.30 7.53
N GLY A 40 11.25 0.14 7.67
CA GLY A 40 12.27 1.07 7.16
C GLY A 40 12.51 2.35 7.99
N ARG A 41 11.96 2.45 9.22
CA ARG A 41 12.23 3.57 10.15
C ARG A 41 12.60 3.06 11.54
N LEU A 42 13.35 3.85 12.31
CA LEU A 42 13.75 3.51 13.69
C LEU A 42 12.73 4.05 14.70
N TYR A 43 12.22 3.18 15.57
CA TYR A 43 11.26 3.54 16.61
C TYR A 43 11.75 3.13 18.00
N LYS A 44 11.39 3.92 19.02
CA LYS A 44 11.68 3.58 20.43
C LYS A 44 10.68 2.54 20.93
N ALA A 45 11.15 1.32 21.18
CA ALA A 45 10.32 0.20 21.60
C ALA A 45 10.92 -0.52 22.82
N LYS A 46 10.06 -1.16 23.62
CA LYS A 46 10.45 -2.02 24.74
C LYS A 46 10.41 -3.48 24.29
N ILE A 47 11.48 -4.24 24.49
CA ILE A 47 11.47 -5.70 24.26
C ILE A 47 10.63 -6.35 25.35
N VAL A 48 9.57 -7.05 24.97
CA VAL A 48 8.62 -7.68 25.90
C VAL A 48 8.89 -9.17 26.05
N PHE A 49 9.31 -9.84 24.98
CA PHE A 49 9.56 -11.28 24.97
C PHE A 49 10.54 -11.66 23.86
N LEU A 50 11.29 -12.73 24.07
CA LEU A 50 12.23 -13.33 23.12
C LEU A 50 11.92 -14.82 23.02
N GLY A 51 11.75 -15.35 21.81
CA GLY A 51 11.40 -16.75 21.60
C GLY A 51 11.46 -17.15 20.14
N SER A 52 10.80 -18.28 19.83
CA SER A 52 10.53 -18.65 18.44
C SER A 52 9.45 -17.75 17.83
N LYS A 53 9.37 -17.74 16.49
CA LYS A 53 8.35 -16.96 15.77
C LYS A 53 6.94 -17.36 16.18
N ASP A 54 6.65 -18.65 16.25
CA ASP A 54 5.32 -19.17 16.58
C ASP A 54 4.89 -18.79 18.00
N GLU A 55 5.81 -18.90 18.98
CA GLU A 55 5.56 -18.44 20.36
C GLU A 55 5.30 -16.93 20.43
N CYS A 56 5.99 -16.14 19.60
CA CYS A 56 5.80 -14.69 19.56
C CYS A 56 4.44 -14.33 18.95
N GLU A 57 4.04 -15.00 17.87
CA GLU A 57 2.74 -14.81 17.22
C GLU A 57 1.56 -15.24 18.11
N GLU A 58 1.74 -16.26 18.95
CA GLU A 58 0.73 -16.64 19.93
C GLU A 58 0.65 -15.61 21.08
N LYS A 59 1.79 -15.22 21.65
CA LYS A 59 1.83 -14.37 22.85
C LYS A 59 1.55 -12.90 22.58
N ILE A 60 1.73 -12.40 21.35
CA ILE A 60 1.53 -10.98 21.04
C ILE A 60 0.10 -10.49 21.31
N VAL A 61 -0.89 -11.36 21.12
CA VAL A 61 -2.30 -11.05 21.39
C VAL A 61 -2.56 -10.78 22.88
N ARG A 62 -1.70 -11.32 23.77
CA ARG A 62 -1.80 -11.18 25.23
C ARG A 62 -0.93 -10.03 25.80
N VAL A 63 -0.30 -9.22 24.95
CA VAL A 63 0.56 -8.12 25.38
C VAL A 63 -0.30 -6.93 25.81
N SER A 64 -0.24 -6.58 27.10
CA SER A 64 -0.90 -5.39 27.62
C SER A 64 -0.27 -4.09 27.09
N ARG A 65 -1.02 -2.99 27.13
CA ARG A 65 -0.53 -1.63 26.80
C ARG A 65 0.67 -1.17 27.66
N LYS A 66 0.91 -1.83 28.80
CA LYS A 66 2.05 -1.58 29.71
C LYS A 66 3.29 -2.44 29.37
N GLY A 67 3.20 -3.33 28.37
CA GLY A 67 4.30 -4.20 27.97
C GLY A 67 4.55 -5.35 28.93
N LYS A 68 3.48 -5.88 29.53
CA LYS A 68 3.47 -7.15 30.27
C LYS A 68 2.65 -8.16 29.48
N ILE A 69 3.15 -9.38 29.30
CA ILE A 69 2.37 -10.51 28.80
C ILE A 69 1.55 -11.00 29.98
N LEU A 70 0.24 -11.10 29.80
CA LEU A 70 -0.64 -11.71 30.77
C LEU A 70 -0.57 -13.22 30.55
N ASP A 71 0.06 -13.95 31.48
CA ASP A 71 -0.01 -15.40 31.48
C ASP A 71 -1.45 -15.83 31.81
N GLU A 72 -1.99 -16.78 31.05
CA GLU A 72 -3.38 -17.25 31.19
C GLU A 72 -3.69 -17.93 32.53
N ASN A 73 -2.67 -18.17 33.36
CA ASN A 73 -2.81 -18.86 34.65
C ASN A 73 -2.88 -17.92 35.87
N VAL A 74 -2.88 -16.60 35.67
CA VAL A 74 -3.13 -15.67 36.78
C VAL A 74 -4.63 -15.39 36.82
N GLU A 75 -5.33 -16.14 37.69
CA GLU A 75 -6.68 -15.82 38.13
C GLU A 75 -6.79 -14.31 38.38
N MET A 76 -7.89 -13.75 37.89
CA MET A 76 -8.22 -12.34 37.96
C MET A 76 -8.40 -11.93 39.43
N GLU A 77 -7.31 -11.72 40.16
CA GLU A 77 -7.33 -11.12 41.48
C GLU A 77 -7.72 -9.65 41.30
N ILE A 78 -9.00 -9.37 41.54
CA ILE A 78 -9.54 -8.05 41.71
C ILE A 78 -8.85 -7.47 42.94
N ILE A 79 -7.82 -6.65 42.75
CA ILE A 79 -7.22 -5.90 43.85
C ILE A 79 -8.20 -4.78 44.23
N GLU A 80 -9.06 -5.11 45.19
CA GLU A 80 -9.72 -4.15 46.06
C GLU A 80 -8.68 -3.27 46.77
N GLY A 81 -9.03 -2.00 46.96
CA GLY A 81 -8.15 -1.01 47.54
C GLY A 81 -7.70 -1.39 48.95
N SER A 82 -6.45 -1.06 49.27
CA SER A 82 -6.01 -0.97 50.65
C SER A 82 -5.35 0.37 50.91
N SER A 83 -6.07 1.14 51.70
CA SER A 83 -5.65 2.32 52.44
C SER A 83 -4.67 1.98 53.56
N ALA A 84 -3.84 2.95 53.89
CA ALA A 84 -3.16 3.15 55.18
C ALA A 84 -1.99 2.22 55.53
N ASP A 85 -0.79 2.80 55.53
CA ASP A 85 0.13 2.59 56.65
C ASP A 85 0.81 3.93 56.99
N ARG A 86 0.24 4.62 57.97
CA ARG A 86 0.84 5.77 58.64
C ARG A 86 1.80 5.22 59.69
N ARG A 87 3.10 5.32 59.44
CA ARG A 87 4.09 5.26 60.51
C ARG A 87 4.19 6.64 61.16
N GLU A 88 3.72 6.73 62.40
CA GLU A 88 4.03 7.82 63.31
C GLU A 88 5.50 7.74 63.75
N PRO A 89 6.30 8.81 63.57
CA PRO A 89 7.56 8.97 64.27
C PRO A 89 7.33 9.61 65.64
N SER A 90 7.90 8.96 66.65
CA SER A 90 7.92 9.35 68.06
C SER A 90 8.37 10.80 68.29
N PRO A 91 7.82 11.50 69.29
CA PRO A 91 8.18 12.88 69.63
C PRO A 91 9.15 12.89 70.81
N ASP A 92 10.46 12.89 70.58
CA ASP A 92 11.45 13.24 71.62
C ASP A 92 12.77 13.61 70.94
N ASP A 93 12.92 14.88 70.57
CA ASP A 93 14.20 15.60 70.56
C ASP A 93 13.94 17.08 70.24
N ALA A 94 13.52 17.80 71.28
CA ALA A 94 13.52 19.25 71.30
C ALA A 94 14.97 19.74 71.51
N PHE A 95 15.65 20.17 70.44
CA PHE A 95 16.80 21.06 70.55
C PHE A 95 16.75 22.14 69.48
N GLY A 96 16.78 23.39 69.96
CA GLY A 96 16.48 24.59 69.19
C GLY A 96 17.57 25.05 68.21
N CYS A 97 17.08 25.81 67.23
CA CYS A 97 17.70 26.66 66.20
C CYS A 97 16.96 26.33 64.90
N SER A 98 16.43 27.24 64.10
CA SER A 98 16.77 28.63 63.85
C SER A 98 15.62 29.20 63.03
N SER A 99 15.14 30.40 63.36
CA SER A 99 14.14 31.11 62.57
C SER A 99 14.60 31.40 61.11
N ASP A 100 15.86 31.12 60.78
CA ASP A 100 16.44 31.31 59.45
C ASP A 100 16.23 30.11 58.52
N ASN A 101 15.99 28.90 59.03
CA ASN A 101 15.78 27.71 58.19
C ASN A 101 14.42 27.73 57.46
N ILE A 102 13.39 28.33 58.07
CA ILE A 102 12.06 28.47 57.46
C ILE A 102 12.11 29.43 56.25
N LYS A 103 12.90 30.51 56.35
CA LYS A 103 13.07 31.47 55.26
C LYS A 103 13.87 30.88 54.09
N LEU A 104 14.83 30.00 54.39
CA LEU A 104 15.61 29.31 53.36
C LEU A 104 14.76 28.31 52.58
N ASP A 105 13.88 27.57 53.26
CA ASP A 105 13.01 26.59 52.62
C ASP A 105 11.91 27.25 51.77
N GLU A 106 11.35 28.38 52.23
CA GLU A 106 10.44 29.21 51.44
C GLU A 106 11.15 29.78 50.18
N ALA A 107 12.40 30.23 50.32
CA ALA A 107 13.19 30.74 49.20
C ALA A 107 13.51 29.63 48.17
N LEU A 108 13.83 28.42 48.62
CA LEU A 108 14.08 27.27 47.74
C LEU A 108 12.81 26.83 47.00
N THR A 109 11.65 26.86 47.67
CA THR A 109 10.36 26.54 47.06
C THR A 109 10.03 27.53 45.95
N ARG A 110 10.15 28.84 46.21
CA ARG A 110 9.95 29.89 45.18
C ARG A 110 10.91 29.76 44.01
N LEU A 111 12.16 29.39 44.25
CA LEU A 111 13.15 29.17 43.18
C LEU A 111 12.76 27.99 42.28
N ASN A 112 12.25 26.90 42.85
CA ASN A 112 11.77 25.75 42.08
C ASN A 112 10.50 26.07 41.28
N GLU A 113 9.58 26.85 41.83
CA GLU A 113 8.38 27.33 41.12
C GLU A 113 8.76 28.20 39.92
N MET A 114 9.62 29.22 40.12
CA MET A 114 10.12 30.05 39.02
C MET A 114 10.84 29.23 37.95
N ARG A 115 11.68 28.26 38.37
CA ARG A 115 12.38 27.37 37.43
C ARG A 115 11.40 26.50 36.64
N SER A 116 10.37 25.96 37.29
CA SER A 116 9.34 25.15 36.63
C SER A 116 8.56 25.99 35.61
N GLU A 117 8.13 27.20 35.99
CA GLU A 117 7.46 28.13 35.09
C GLU A 117 8.34 28.53 33.90
N MET A 118 9.62 28.85 34.13
CA MET A 118 10.55 29.22 33.05
C MET A 118 10.75 28.07 32.05
N VAL A 119 10.91 26.83 32.53
CA VAL A 119 11.03 25.65 31.67
C VAL A 119 9.76 25.44 30.83
N THR A 120 8.57 25.66 31.40
CA THR A 120 7.32 25.55 30.63
C THR A 120 7.19 26.65 29.57
N LYS A 121 7.52 27.91 29.89
CA LYS A 121 7.45 29.03 28.95
C LYS A 121 8.44 28.90 27.79
N GLU A 122 9.65 28.42 28.07
CA GLU A 122 10.66 28.15 27.03
C GLU A 122 10.19 27.02 26.11
N HIS A 123 9.68 25.92 26.68
CA HIS A 123 9.13 24.81 25.91
C HIS A 123 7.91 25.21 25.06
N GLU A 124 7.04 26.06 25.58
CA GLU A 124 5.90 26.61 24.83
C GLU A 124 6.33 27.54 23.68
N ALA A 125 7.39 28.33 23.88
CA ALA A 125 7.95 29.15 22.81
C ALA A 125 8.58 28.28 21.70
N GLU A 126 9.36 27.27 22.08
CA GLU A 126 9.97 26.32 21.15
C GLU A 126 8.89 25.52 20.38
N SER A 127 7.84 25.06 21.08
CA SER A 127 6.72 24.35 20.47
C SER A 127 5.98 25.22 19.45
N ARG A 128 5.74 26.50 19.77
CA ARG A 128 5.11 27.45 18.83
C ARG A 128 5.98 27.71 17.60
N ASP A 129 7.29 27.85 17.77
CA ASP A 129 8.22 28.03 16.65
C ASP A 129 8.26 26.79 15.74
N ALA A 130 8.30 25.58 16.32
CA ALA A 130 8.24 24.34 15.57
C ALA A 130 6.92 24.19 14.79
N HIS A 131 5.77 24.49 15.40
CA HIS A 131 4.48 24.47 14.70
C HIS A 131 4.43 25.47 13.55
N LYS A 132 4.96 26.69 13.74
CA LYS A 132 5.03 27.69 12.69
C LYS A 132 5.85 27.18 11.49
N LYS A 133 7.03 26.60 11.72
CA LYS A 133 7.87 25.99 10.67
C LYS A 133 7.14 24.89 9.88
N ILE A 134 6.33 24.07 10.55
CA ILE A 134 5.54 23.03 9.87
C ILE A 134 4.46 23.65 8.97
N ILE A 135 3.76 24.67 9.46
CA ILE A 135 2.71 25.36 8.69
C ILE A 135 3.32 26.04 7.45
N ASP A 136 4.48 26.69 7.61
CA ASP A 136 5.18 27.34 6.50
C ASP A 136 5.59 26.30 5.42
N LEU A 137 6.14 25.15 5.84
CA LEU A 137 6.51 24.06 4.93
C LEU A 137 5.30 23.47 4.20
N LEU A 138 4.17 23.25 4.90
CA LEU A 138 2.95 22.75 4.27
C LEU A 138 2.40 23.73 3.24
N THR A 139 2.48 25.03 3.53
CA THR A 139 2.04 26.08 2.61
C THR A 139 2.89 26.11 1.35
N GLU A 140 4.21 25.95 1.48
CA GLU A 140 5.13 25.84 0.34
C GLU A 140 4.84 24.60 -0.53
N ILE A 141 4.64 23.43 0.10
CA ILE A 141 4.29 22.20 -0.62
C ILE A 141 2.97 22.37 -1.41
N LEU A 142 1.96 22.99 -0.81
CA LEU A 142 0.70 23.27 -1.48
C LEU A 142 0.88 24.23 -2.67
N ALA A 143 1.72 25.25 -2.53
CA ALA A 143 2.04 26.18 -3.61
C ALA A 143 2.77 25.48 -4.77
N ILE A 144 3.74 24.61 -4.47
CA ILE A 144 4.46 23.82 -5.48
C ILE A 144 3.50 22.87 -6.21
N ASN A 145 2.65 22.14 -5.47
CA ASN A 145 1.69 21.22 -6.06
C ASN A 145 0.69 21.97 -6.96
N LYS A 146 0.22 23.15 -6.55
CA LYS A 146 -0.64 24.00 -7.37
C LYS A 146 0.07 24.42 -8.67
N ALA A 147 1.32 24.86 -8.59
CA ALA A 147 2.10 25.24 -9.77
C ALA A 147 2.35 24.06 -10.73
N ILE A 148 2.56 22.84 -10.21
CA ILE A 148 2.69 21.63 -11.02
C ILE A 148 1.38 21.34 -11.76
N LEU A 149 0.23 21.40 -11.07
CA LEU A 149 -1.08 21.19 -11.67
C LEU A 149 -1.40 22.25 -12.73
N GLU A 150 -1.07 23.53 -12.48
CA GLU A 150 -1.23 24.61 -13.46
C GLU A 150 -0.36 24.41 -14.71
N ARG A 151 0.87 23.90 -14.54
CA ARG A 151 1.75 23.54 -15.67
C ARG A 151 1.23 22.34 -16.46
N GLN A 152 0.65 21.36 -15.80
CA GLN A 152 0.05 20.20 -16.46
C GLN A 152 -1.20 20.59 -17.25
N THR A 153 -2.08 21.39 -16.67
CA THR A 153 -3.32 21.86 -17.33
C THR A 153 -3.06 22.86 -18.47
N SER A 154 -1.99 23.66 -18.40
CA SER A 154 -1.61 24.56 -19.50
C SER A 154 -0.89 23.82 -20.64
N SER A 155 -0.18 22.72 -20.36
CA SER A 155 0.40 21.85 -21.40
C SER A 155 -0.65 21.03 -22.17
N GLU A 156 -1.87 20.91 -21.67
CA GLU A 156 -2.95 20.13 -22.31
C GLU A 156 -3.65 20.85 -23.46
N ARG A 157 -3.39 22.14 -23.70
CA ARG A 157 -4.02 22.88 -24.81
C ARG A 157 -3.52 22.48 -26.21
N SER A 158 -2.42 21.74 -26.31
CA SER A 158 -2.04 21.02 -27.55
C SER A 158 -2.25 19.50 -27.46
N ALA A 159 -2.86 18.99 -26.37
CA ALA A 159 -2.98 17.56 -26.08
C ALA A 159 -4.25 16.90 -26.64
N ASP A 160 -5.10 17.65 -27.33
CA ASP A 160 -6.29 17.09 -27.99
C ASP A 160 -5.93 16.32 -29.29
N GLU A 161 -4.68 16.41 -29.72
CA GLU A 161 -4.15 15.61 -30.82
C GLU A 161 -3.63 14.27 -30.30
N LEU A 162 -4.49 13.26 -30.38
CA LEU A 162 -4.13 11.86 -30.14
C LEU A 162 -2.89 11.48 -30.97
N GLN A 163 -1.83 11.03 -30.28
CA GLN A 163 -0.64 10.51 -30.95
C GLN A 163 -0.91 9.10 -31.48
N TYR A 164 -0.95 8.93 -32.80
CA TYR A 164 -1.23 7.67 -33.50
C TYR A 164 0.01 6.78 -33.64
N ASN A 165 0.79 6.62 -32.56
CA ASN A 165 2.06 5.88 -32.57
C ASN A 165 1.88 4.35 -32.71
N TYR A 166 0.70 3.82 -32.38
CA TYR A 166 0.43 2.37 -32.37
C TYR A 166 -0.42 1.90 -33.56
N VAL A 167 -1.39 2.71 -33.97
CA VAL A 167 -2.34 2.41 -35.05
C VAL A 167 -2.61 3.71 -35.79
N SER A 168 -2.57 3.69 -37.13
CA SER A 168 -2.81 4.89 -37.94
C SER A 168 -4.22 5.43 -37.73
N ARG A 169 -4.38 6.73 -37.92
CA ARG A 169 -5.68 7.42 -37.74
C ARG A 169 -6.76 6.83 -38.64
N GLU A 170 -6.43 6.58 -39.90
CA GLU A 170 -7.35 6.02 -40.91
C GLU A 170 -7.85 4.65 -40.48
N ARG A 171 -6.97 3.84 -39.87
CA ARG A 171 -7.33 2.52 -39.37
C ARG A 171 -8.28 2.61 -38.18
N VAL A 172 -8.04 3.53 -37.24
CA VAL A 172 -8.95 3.76 -36.11
C VAL A 172 -10.33 4.23 -36.58
N GLU A 173 -10.38 5.15 -37.55
CA GLU A 173 -11.63 5.64 -38.14
C GLU A 173 -12.39 4.53 -38.88
N ALA A 174 -11.69 3.66 -39.61
CA ALA A 174 -12.29 2.50 -40.26
C ALA A 174 -12.91 1.52 -39.23
N LEU A 175 -12.21 1.26 -38.12
CA LEU A 175 -12.76 0.42 -37.03
C LEU A 175 -14.00 1.04 -36.39
N ARG A 176 -13.99 2.36 -36.17
CA ARG A 176 -15.15 3.08 -35.63
C ARG A 176 -16.33 2.95 -36.58
N LYS A 177 -16.12 3.22 -37.88
CA LYS A 177 -17.18 3.11 -38.90
C LYS A 177 -17.77 1.71 -38.96
N TYR A 178 -16.94 0.68 -38.81
CA TYR A 178 -17.39 -0.72 -38.85
C TYR A 178 -18.22 -1.13 -37.62
N ARG A 179 -17.93 -0.56 -36.43
CA ARG A 179 -18.62 -0.90 -35.17
C ARG A 179 -19.71 0.07 -34.75
N CYS A 180 -19.88 1.17 -35.49
CA CYS A 180 -20.87 2.22 -35.25
C CYS A 180 -20.78 2.72 -33.79
N ASP A 181 -21.79 2.39 -32.98
CA ASP A 181 -21.95 2.88 -31.60
C ASP A 181 -21.54 1.85 -30.53
N ASN A 182 -21.07 0.66 -30.93
CA ASN A 182 -20.67 -0.37 -29.97
C ASN A 182 -19.24 -0.14 -29.46
N ILE A 183 -19.13 0.66 -28.40
CA ILE A 183 -17.86 1.01 -27.74
C ILE A 183 -17.06 -0.22 -27.33
N ALA A 184 -17.70 -1.23 -26.76
CA ALA A 184 -17.03 -2.44 -26.27
C ALA A 184 -16.40 -3.24 -27.42
N GLN A 185 -17.14 -3.39 -28.52
CA GLN A 185 -16.65 -4.11 -29.69
C GLN A 185 -15.57 -3.32 -30.44
N PHE A 186 -15.70 -2.00 -30.53
CA PHE A 186 -14.65 -1.12 -31.04
C PHE A 186 -13.36 -1.28 -30.23
N ALA A 187 -13.45 -1.23 -28.90
CA ALA A 187 -12.29 -1.38 -28.02
C ALA A 187 -11.60 -2.74 -28.21
N LEU A 188 -12.36 -3.82 -28.36
CA LEU A 188 -11.82 -5.16 -28.59
C LEU A 188 -11.07 -5.28 -29.92
N ASP A 189 -11.56 -4.65 -30.98
CA ASP A 189 -10.90 -4.70 -32.28
C ASP A 189 -9.69 -3.76 -32.34
N LEU A 190 -9.80 -2.57 -31.74
CA LEU A 190 -8.69 -1.64 -31.62
C LEU A 190 -7.54 -2.24 -30.82
N GLU A 191 -7.85 -2.92 -29.71
CA GLU A 191 -6.84 -3.60 -28.91
C GLU A 191 -6.10 -4.68 -29.70
N LYS A 192 -6.79 -5.48 -30.52
CA LYS A 192 -6.12 -6.45 -31.39
C LYS A 192 -5.13 -5.78 -32.34
N GLU A 193 -5.46 -4.60 -32.85
CA GLU A 193 -4.60 -3.82 -33.74
C GLU A 193 -3.39 -3.23 -32.98
N VAL A 194 -3.61 -2.68 -31.78
CA VAL A 194 -2.58 -2.07 -30.93
C VAL A 194 -1.57 -3.10 -30.39
N TYR A 195 -1.98 -4.36 -30.23
CA TYR A 195 -1.16 -5.45 -29.69
C TYR A 195 -0.76 -6.48 -30.75
N LYS A 196 -0.81 -6.15 -32.05
CA LYS A 196 -0.38 -7.06 -33.14
C LYS A 196 1.05 -7.58 -32.95
N ASP A 197 1.93 -6.73 -32.42
CA ASP A 197 3.33 -7.06 -32.18
C ASP A 197 3.55 -7.85 -30.87
N LYS A 198 2.59 -7.84 -29.94
CA LYS A 198 2.69 -8.48 -28.63
C LYS A 198 1.40 -9.21 -28.25
N PRO A 199 1.07 -10.34 -28.90
CA PRO A 199 -0.16 -11.07 -28.64
C PRO A 199 -0.21 -11.72 -27.24
N SER A 200 0.93 -11.99 -26.61
CA SER A 200 1.01 -12.54 -25.24
C SER A 200 0.35 -11.63 -24.20
N GLU A 201 0.46 -10.31 -24.37
CA GLU A 201 -0.15 -9.30 -23.48
C GLU A 201 -1.69 -9.40 -23.48
N LEU A 202 -2.29 -9.85 -24.57
CA LEU A 202 -3.74 -10.01 -24.67
C LEU A 202 -4.27 -11.09 -23.71
N LEU A 203 -3.41 -11.98 -23.22
CA LEU A 203 -3.77 -13.00 -22.24
C LEU A 203 -3.83 -12.45 -20.82
N LEU A 204 -3.19 -11.31 -20.54
CA LEU A 204 -3.17 -10.69 -19.22
C LEU A 204 -4.43 -9.88 -18.97
N ARG A 205 -4.82 -9.75 -17.68
CA ARG A 205 -5.85 -8.78 -17.32
C ARG A 205 -5.35 -7.36 -17.58
N VAL A 206 -6.26 -6.44 -17.87
CA VAL A 206 -5.92 -5.03 -18.14
C VAL A 206 -5.07 -4.41 -17.03
N SER A 207 -5.37 -4.71 -15.75
CA SER A 207 -4.63 -4.21 -14.59
C SER A 207 -3.22 -4.79 -14.43
N GLU A 208 -2.94 -5.94 -15.06
CA GLU A 208 -1.66 -6.65 -14.96
C GLU A 208 -0.68 -6.21 -16.07
N ARG A 209 -1.14 -5.42 -17.06
CA ARG A 209 -0.35 -4.97 -18.22
C ARG A 209 0.49 -3.72 -17.93
N LEU A 210 1.36 -3.81 -16.93
CA LEU A 210 2.15 -2.67 -16.47
C LEU A 210 3.12 -2.15 -17.55
N GLU A 211 3.74 -3.06 -18.31
CA GLU A 211 4.68 -2.69 -19.39
C GLU A 211 4.02 -2.03 -20.60
N THR A 212 2.71 -2.20 -20.76
CA THR A 212 1.94 -1.68 -21.90
C THR A 212 0.87 -0.67 -21.49
N ALA A 213 1.05 -0.01 -20.35
CA ALA A 213 0.13 1.03 -19.85
C ALA A 213 -0.12 2.16 -20.87
N SER A 214 0.89 2.56 -21.65
CA SER A 214 0.77 3.58 -22.70
C SER A 214 -0.14 3.16 -23.86
N ARG A 215 -0.13 1.88 -24.25
CA ARG A 215 -1.07 1.31 -25.23
C ARG A 215 -2.51 1.32 -24.71
N MET A 216 -2.69 0.98 -23.43
CA MET A 216 -4.01 1.02 -22.80
C MET A 216 -4.57 2.45 -22.71
N GLU A 217 -3.72 3.42 -22.38
CA GLU A 217 -4.11 4.83 -22.36
C GLU A 217 -4.44 5.34 -23.77
N PHE A 218 -3.72 4.90 -24.80
CA PHE A 218 -4.06 5.19 -26.19
C PHE A 218 -5.46 4.67 -26.56
N ILE A 219 -5.78 3.41 -26.24
CA ILE A 219 -7.12 2.83 -26.48
C ILE A 219 -8.20 3.65 -25.76
N LYS A 220 -7.97 3.99 -24.49
CA LYS A 220 -8.89 4.79 -23.67
C LYS A 220 -9.14 6.18 -24.29
N LYS A 221 -8.08 6.88 -24.69
CA LYS A 221 -8.18 8.19 -25.36
C LYS A 221 -8.93 8.09 -26.70
N CYS A 222 -8.65 7.07 -27.51
CA CYS A 222 -9.39 6.82 -28.75
C CYS A 222 -10.90 6.69 -28.49
N ILE A 223 -11.29 5.92 -27.47
CA ILE A 223 -12.71 5.74 -27.13
C ILE A 223 -13.34 7.07 -26.74
N PHE A 224 -12.72 7.85 -25.87
CA PHE A 224 -13.29 9.11 -25.40
C PHE A 224 -13.42 10.13 -26.53
N LYS A 225 -12.41 10.22 -27.40
CA LYS A 225 -12.43 11.12 -28.56
C LYS A 225 -13.48 10.73 -29.59
N TYR A 226 -13.51 9.48 -30.04
CA TYR A 226 -14.35 9.07 -31.17
C TYR A 226 -15.83 8.87 -30.81
N PHE A 227 -16.14 8.59 -29.53
CA PHE A 227 -17.51 8.44 -29.04
C PHE A 227 -18.00 9.67 -28.26
N HIS A 228 -17.22 10.75 -28.21
CA HIS A 228 -17.55 12.00 -27.53
C HIS A 228 -18.05 11.78 -26.09
N VAL A 229 -17.33 10.94 -25.34
CA VAL A 229 -17.71 10.56 -23.97
C VAL A 229 -17.48 11.75 -23.04
N ALA A 230 -18.57 12.29 -22.49
CA ALA A 230 -18.52 13.40 -21.53
C ALA A 230 -17.63 13.04 -20.33
N GLU A 231 -16.88 14.03 -19.82
CA GLU A 231 -15.87 13.84 -18.77
C GLU A 231 -16.43 13.11 -17.54
N GLN A 232 -17.62 13.50 -17.08
CA GLN A 232 -18.29 12.84 -15.95
C GLN A 232 -18.63 11.35 -16.19
N ALA A 233 -18.77 10.93 -17.45
CA ALA A 233 -19.09 9.55 -17.82
C ALA A 233 -17.85 8.71 -18.18
N GLN A 234 -16.68 9.33 -18.39
CA GLN A 234 -15.46 8.65 -18.84
C GLN A 234 -15.06 7.48 -17.94
N ALA A 235 -15.08 7.69 -16.62
CA ALA A 235 -14.72 6.65 -15.66
C ALA A 235 -15.69 5.45 -15.68
N ALA A 236 -16.98 5.69 -15.86
CA ALA A 236 -17.99 4.62 -15.95
C ALA A 236 -17.86 3.85 -17.27
N THR A 237 -17.74 4.57 -18.40
CA THR A 237 -17.53 3.97 -19.73
C THR A 237 -16.26 3.13 -19.75
N TRP A 238 -15.17 3.64 -19.20
CA TRP A 238 -13.90 2.90 -19.14
C TRP A 238 -14.00 1.63 -18.31
N ARG A 239 -14.67 1.67 -17.14
CA ARG A 239 -14.93 0.46 -16.35
C ARG A 239 -15.70 -0.59 -17.15
N SER A 240 -16.74 -0.19 -17.88
CA SER A 240 -17.49 -1.12 -18.75
C SER A 240 -16.61 -1.75 -19.82
N VAL A 241 -15.77 -0.95 -20.49
CA VAL A 241 -14.83 -1.44 -21.51
C VAL A 241 -13.83 -2.42 -20.90
N MET A 242 -13.24 -2.10 -19.75
CA MET A 242 -12.31 -2.99 -19.07
C MET A 242 -12.92 -4.36 -18.74
N VAL A 243 -14.21 -4.41 -18.37
CA VAL A 243 -14.92 -5.69 -18.17
C VAL A 243 -14.96 -6.51 -19.45
N SER A 244 -15.27 -5.90 -20.60
CA SER A 244 -15.27 -6.58 -21.90
C SER A 244 -13.88 -7.07 -22.32
N LEU A 245 -12.84 -6.25 -22.12
CA LEU A 245 -11.44 -6.62 -22.40
C LEU A 245 -11.01 -7.81 -21.52
N ASN A 246 -11.26 -7.75 -20.22
CA ASN A 246 -10.94 -8.83 -19.29
C ASN A 246 -11.75 -10.11 -19.57
N ALA A 247 -13.01 -9.99 -20.02
CA ALA A 247 -13.80 -11.13 -20.46
C ALA A 247 -13.19 -11.81 -21.70
N ARG A 248 -12.65 -11.04 -22.65
CA ARG A 248 -11.92 -11.58 -23.80
C ARG A 248 -10.61 -12.24 -23.38
N ALA A 249 -9.80 -11.63 -22.52
CA ALA A 249 -8.58 -12.25 -21.99
C ALA A 249 -8.85 -13.60 -21.29
N ARG A 250 -9.93 -13.68 -20.47
CA ARG A 250 -10.36 -14.93 -19.84
C ARG A 250 -10.71 -16.01 -20.86
N ARG A 251 -11.49 -15.67 -21.89
CA ARG A 251 -11.87 -16.61 -22.96
C ARG A 251 -10.65 -17.12 -23.72
N GLU A 252 -9.69 -16.25 -24.00
CA GLU A 252 -8.48 -16.60 -24.74
C GLU A 252 -7.59 -17.58 -23.95
N ARG A 253 -7.39 -17.33 -22.65
CA ARG A 253 -6.69 -18.28 -21.78
C ARG A 253 -7.39 -19.65 -21.71
N GLY A 254 -8.72 -19.66 -21.62
CA GLY A 254 -9.50 -20.90 -21.64
C GLY A 254 -9.33 -21.68 -22.94
N ARG A 255 -9.26 -20.98 -24.09
CA ARG A 255 -9.00 -21.61 -25.40
C ARG A 255 -7.61 -22.24 -25.48
N GLN A 256 -6.58 -21.55 -24.99
CA GLN A 256 -5.21 -22.08 -24.99
C GLN A 256 -5.07 -23.32 -24.10
N GLN A 257 -5.72 -23.34 -22.93
CA GLN A 257 -5.73 -24.50 -22.04
C GLN A 257 -6.48 -25.71 -22.65
N ALA A 258 -7.59 -25.45 -23.35
CA ALA A 258 -8.33 -26.51 -24.03
C ALA A 258 -7.55 -27.13 -25.20
N GLN A 259 -6.72 -26.35 -25.90
CA GLN A 259 -5.90 -26.84 -27.01
C GLN A 259 -4.67 -27.63 -26.55
N THR A 260 -4.14 -27.35 -25.36
CA THR A 260 -2.97 -28.08 -24.82
C THR A 260 -3.33 -29.34 -24.05
N THR A 261 -4.62 -29.59 -23.80
CA THR A 261 -5.09 -30.82 -23.15
C THR A 261 -5.40 -31.86 -24.23
N PRO A 262 -4.60 -32.93 -24.41
CA PRO A 262 -4.96 -34.00 -25.33
C PRO A 262 -6.21 -34.69 -24.76
N THR A 263 -7.28 -34.73 -25.55
CA THR A 263 -8.50 -35.46 -25.24
C THR A 263 -8.16 -36.95 -25.06
N ARG A 264 -7.84 -37.35 -23.83
CA ARG A 264 -7.62 -38.74 -23.44
C ARG A 264 -8.99 -39.40 -23.26
N GLY A 265 -9.64 -39.74 -24.37
CA GLY A 265 -10.90 -40.46 -24.37
C GLY A 265 -11.68 -40.28 -25.66
N GLY A 266 -11.44 -41.15 -26.63
CA GLY A 266 -12.18 -41.16 -27.89
C GLY A 266 -11.54 -41.99 -29.00
N LEU A 267 -11.19 -43.24 -28.71
CA LEU A 267 -11.09 -44.26 -29.77
C LEU A 267 -12.51 -44.55 -30.26
N VAL A 268 -12.96 -43.82 -31.28
CA VAL A 268 -13.95 -44.32 -32.23
C VAL A 268 -13.29 -44.27 -33.59
N GLY A 269 -12.90 -45.45 -34.07
CA GLY A 269 -12.28 -45.62 -35.37
C GLY A 269 -13.18 -45.07 -36.46
N VAL A 270 -12.72 -44.03 -37.13
CA VAL A 270 -13.17 -43.73 -38.49
C VAL A 270 -12.19 -44.47 -39.40
N ILE A 271 -12.66 -45.57 -39.97
CA ILE A 271 -11.99 -46.29 -41.04
C ILE A 271 -11.83 -45.31 -42.20
N GLN A 272 -10.63 -44.77 -42.36
CA GLN A 272 -10.26 -43.98 -43.51
C GLN A 272 -10.05 -44.94 -44.67
N VAL A 273 -11.11 -45.18 -45.44
CA VAL A 273 -11.04 -45.91 -46.70
C VAL A 273 -10.16 -45.10 -47.64
N HIS A 274 -8.97 -45.63 -47.89
CA HIS A 274 -8.01 -45.11 -48.85
C HIS A 274 -8.62 -45.22 -50.25
N ASN A 275 -8.85 -44.07 -50.91
CA ASN A 275 -9.22 -44.03 -52.33
C ASN A 275 -7.97 -43.63 -53.15
N PRO A 276 -7.30 -44.56 -53.84
CA PRO A 276 -6.04 -44.29 -54.54
C PRO A 276 -6.22 -43.95 -56.03
N TYR A 277 -7.28 -43.22 -56.41
CA TYR A 277 -7.43 -42.73 -57.79
C TYR A 277 -7.97 -41.30 -57.81
N ALA A 278 -7.08 -40.33 -57.97
CA ALA A 278 -7.34 -39.05 -58.64
C ALA A 278 -6.01 -38.35 -58.92
N GLU A 279 -5.25 -38.93 -59.84
CA GLU A 279 -4.16 -38.27 -60.53
C GLU A 279 -4.74 -37.42 -61.68
N ILE A 280 -4.10 -36.27 -61.94
CA ILE A 280 -4.03 -35.55 -63.24
C ILE A 280 -5.26 -34.70 -63.64
N SER A 281 -5.13 -33.36 -63.62
CA SER A 281 -4.72 -32.57 -64.80
C SER A 281 -4.89 -31.06 -64.57
N ASP A 282 -3.83 -30.34 -64.96
CA ASP A 282 -3.84 -29.13 -65.79
C ASP A 282 -4.43 -27.78 -65.31
N SER A 283 -3.50 -26.82 -65.24
CA SER A 283 -3.42 -25.64 -66.12
C SER A 283 -4.69 -24.78 -66.30
N GLN A 284 -4.66 -23.54 -65.80
CA GLN A 284 -4.34 -22.40 -66.68
C GLN A 284 -4.23 -21.06 -65.94
N GLU A 285 -3.15 -20.38 -66.30
CA GLU A 285 -2.87 -18.96 -66.23
C GLU A 285 -3.90 -18.17 -67.04
N VAL A 286 -4.53 -17.14 -66.47
CA VAL A 286 -5.12 -16.04 -67.26
C VAL A 286 -4.79 -14.72 -66.57
N ARG A 287 -3.87 -13.98 -67.20
CA ARG A 287 -3.66 -12.55 -66.99
C ARG A 287 -4.71 -11.78 -67.80
N PHE A 288 -5.23 -10.71 -67.22
CA PHE A 288 -5.66 -9.51 -67.93
C PHE A 288 -5.06 -8.30 -67.21
#